data_AF-A0A2I0FU13-F1
#
_entry.id   AF-A0A2I0FU13-F1
#
_cell.length_a   1.000
_cell.length_b   1.000
_cell.length_c   1.000
_cell.angle_alpha   90.00
_cell.angle_beta   90.00
_cell.angle_gamma   90.00
#
_symmetry.space_group_name_H-M   'P 1'
#
loop_
_entity.id
_entity.type
_entity.pdbx_description
1 polymer ?
#
loop_
_entity_poly.entity_id
_entity_poly.type
_entity_poly.pdbx_seq_one_letter_code
_entity_poly.pdbx_strand_id
1 'polypeptide(L)' 'MKIGLNLNADSINVLALNMGKIAVDVDGIELTELIAAVNAQGLTLRIAEEPGEVIVETSSRLLLSSLVR' A
#
# COMPACT_ATOMS: atom_id res chain seq x y z
N MET A 1 15.35 -2.80 3.91
CA MET A 1 14.46 -1.76 3.34
C MET A 1 13.80 -1.05 4.50
N LYS A 2 13.69 0.29 4.50
CA LYS A 2 13.06 1.06 5.58
C LYS A 2 11.78 1.68 5.03
N ILE A 3 10.64 1.35 5.64
CA ILE A 3 9.34 2.00 5.41
C ILE A 3 9.03 2.77 6.70
N GLY A 4 8.67 4.05 6.59
CA GLY A 4 8.34 4.88 7.75
C GLY A 4 7.14 5.77 7.44
N LEU A 5 6.10 5.65 8.26
CA LEU A 5 4.94 6.55 8.29
C LEU A 5 4.72 6.93 9.75
N ASN A 6 4.57 8.22 10.03
CA ASN A 6 4.28 8.71 11.37
C ASN A 6 2.80 9.10 11.42
N LEU A 7 2.04 8.35 12.20
CA LEU A 7 0.59 8.46 12.32
C LEU A 7 0.20 8.22 13.78
N ASN A 8 -0.88 8.85 14.24
CA ASN A 8 -1.52 8.47 15.49
C ASN A 8 -2.61 7.43 15.19
N ALA A 9 -2.64 6.34 15.93
CA ALA A 9 -3.59 5.25 15.76
C ALA A 9 -3.93 4.65 17.12
N ASP A 10 -5.15 4.15 17.26
CA ASP A 10 -5.61 3.50 18.49
C ASP A 10 -5.07 2.07 18.59
N SER A 11 -4.97 1.38 17.45
CA SER A 11 -4.52 0.01 17.35
C SER A 11 -3.75 -0.22 16.03
N ILE A 12 -2.72 -1.09 16.08
CA ILE A 12 -1.93 -1.48 14.90
C ILE A 12 -1.70 -2.99 14.96
N ASN A 13 -2.09 -3.69 13.90
CA ASN A 13 -1.72 -5.09 13.67
C ASN A 13 -0.88 -5.21 12.40
N VAL A 14 0.22 -5.95 12.45
CA VAL A 14 1.17 -6.08 11.34
C VAL A 14 1.34 -7.55 10.97
N LEU A 15 1.09 -7.86 9.70
CA LEU A 15 1.38 -9.15 9.09
C LEU A 15 2.53 -9.01 8.10
N ALA A 16 3.60 -9.77 8.33
CA ALA A 16 4.67 -9.90 7.35
C ALA A 16 4.19 -10.73 6.15
N LEU A 17 4.35 -10.18 4.95
CA LEU A 17 4.03 -10.86 3.70
C LEU A 17 5.34 -11.24 2.97
N ASN A 18 5.20 -12.07 1.94
CA ASN A 18 6.31 -12.41 1.05
C ASN A 18 6.80 -11.19 0.25
N MET A 19 8.01 -11.30 -0.33
CA MET A 19 8.59 -10.30 -1.25
C MET A 19 8.84 -8.92 -0.60
N GLY A 20 9.10 -8.86 0.70
CA GLY A 20 9.41 -7.62 1.40
C GLY A 20 8.20 -6.69 1.57
N LYS A 21 6.99 -7.24 1.56
CA LYS A 21 5.74 -6.52 1.79
C LYS A 21 5.23 -6.78 3.21
N ILE A 22 4.41 -5.86 3.71
CA ILE A 22 3.65 -6.03 4.95
C ILE A 22 2.19 -5.67 4.68
N ALA A 23 1.27 -6.31 5.41
CA ALA A 23 -0.09 -5.82 5.58
C ALA A 23 -0.18 -5.20 6.97
N VAL A 24 -0.83 -4.03 7.05
CA VAL A 24 -1.05 -3.32 8.31
C VAL A 24 -2.53 -3.02 8.41
N ASP A 25 -3.12 -3.45 9.52
CA ASP A 25 -4.48 -3.07 9.92
C ASP A 25 -4.37 -2.00 11.02
N VAL A 26 -5.13 -0.91 10.87
CA VAL A 26 -4.97 0.31 11.68
C VAL A 26 -6.34 0.82 12.07
N ASP A 27 -6.60 0.88 13.37
CA ASP A 27 -7.79 1.52 13.93
C ASP A 27 -7.50 2.95 14.39
N GLY A 28 -8.55 3.79 14.41
CA GLY A 28 -8.46 5.15 14.94
C GLY A 28 -7.73 6.14 14.02
N ILE A 29 -7.67 5.84 12.71
CA ILE A 29 -7.13 6.75 11.69
C ILE A 29 -8.18 7.07 10.64
N GLU A 30 -8.32 8.36 10.31
CA GLU A 30 -9.12 8.80 9.18
C GLU A 30 -8.36 8.62 7.86
N LEU A 31 -9.05 8.16 6.81
CA LEU A 31 -8.42 7.93 5.49
C LEU A 31 -7.74 9.20 4.95
N THR A 32 -8.31 10.38 5.22
CA THR A 32 -7.75 11.68 4.82
C THR A 32 -6.41 11.98 5.50
N GLU A 33 -6.23 11.62 6.77
CA GLU A 33 -4.98 11.79 7.50
C GLU A 33 -3.88 10.87 6.95
N LEU A 34 -4.23 9.62 6.64
CA LEU A 34 -3.32 8.67 6.00
C LEU A 34 -2.83 9.19 4.64
N ILE A 35 -3.74 9.68 3.80
CA ILE A 35 -3.41 10.27 2.49
C ILE A 35 -2.45 11.45 2.66
N ALA A 36 -2.73 12.36 3.61
CA ALA A 36 -1.89 13.53 3.86
C ALA A 36 -0.47 13.14 4.29
N ALA A 37 -0.34 12.18 5.21
CA ALA A 37 0.96 11.72 5.71
C ALA A 37 1.81 11.03 4.62
N VAL A 38 1.17 10.25 3.74
CA VAL A 38 1.82 9.63 2.58
C VAL A 38 2.32 10.69 1.60
N ASN A 39 1.45 11.66 1.25
CA ASN A 39 1.79 12.73 0.32
C ASN A 39 2.92 13.63 0.86
N ALA A 40 2.95 13.91 2.17
CA ALA A 40 4.00 14.71 2.80
C ALA A 40 5.41 14.09 2.66
N GLN A 41 5.49 12.76 2.47
CA GLN A 41 6.74 12.03 2.29
C GLN A 41 7.06 11.70 0.83
N GLY A 42 6.21 12.14 -0.12
CA GLY A 42 6.36 11.83 -1.55
C GLY A 42 6.21 10.34 -1.87
N LEU A 43 5.52 9.58 -1.02
CA LEU A 43 5.26 8.15 -1.25
C LEU A 43 4.05 7.95 -2.16
N THR A 44 3.99 6.81 -2.85
CA THR A 44 2.84 6.46 -3.70
C THR A 44 1.77 5.75 -2.88
N LEU A 45 0.51 6.19 -3.01
CA LEU A 45 -0.66 5.54 -2.43
C LEU A 45 -1.60 5.05 -3.53
N ARG A 46 -2.15 3.85 -3.35
CA ARG A 46 -3.21 3.29 -4.20
C ARG A 46 -4.35 2.83 -3.32
N ILE A 47 -5.55 3.33 -3.58
CA ILE A 47 -6.78 2.93 -2.90
C ILE A 47 -7.46 1.85 -3.75
N ALA A 48 -7.93 0.78 -3.12
CA ALA A 48 -8.67 -0.30 -3.77
C ALA A 48 -10.15 -0.24 -3.35
N GLU A 49 -11.08 -0.32 -4.31
CA GLU A 49 -12.53 -0.18 -4.07
C GLU A 49 -13.19 -1.48 -3.58
N GLU A 50 -12.62 -2.65 -3.88
CA GLU A 50 -13.13 -3.96 -3.44
C GLU A 50 -12.02 -4.77 -2.74
N PRO A 51 -12.35 -5.68 -1.81
CA PRO A 51 -11.42 -6.72 -1.37
C PRO A 51 -11.13 -7.65 -2.54
N GLY A 52 -10.18 -7.25 -3.37
CA GLY A 52 -9.67 -7.98 -4.52
C GLY A 52 -8.15 -8.00 -4.48
N GLU A 53 -7.55 -8.92 -5.23
CA GLU A 53 -6.10 -9.09 -5.27
C GLU A 53 -5.43 -7.78 -5.71
N VAL A 54 -4.71 -7.11 -4.80
CA VAL A 54 -3.93 -5.92 -5.13
C VAL A 54 -2.69 -6.35 -5.89
N ILE A 55 -2.83 -6.51 -7.20
CA ILE A 55 -1.70 -6.72 -8.09
C ILE A 55 -0.97 -5.39 -8.23
N VAL A 56 0.18 -5.30 -7.57
CA VAL A 56 1.15 -4.23 -7.82
C VAL A 56 1.78 -4.54 -9.18
N GLU A 57 1.31 -3.88 -10.23
CA GLU A 57 1.92 -3.97 -11.54
C GLU A 57 3.28 -3.27 -11.50
N THR A 58 4.35 -4.07 -11.44
CA THR A 58 5.68 -3.58 -11.81
C THR A 58 5.75 -3.48 -13.33
N SER A 59 6.47 -2.48 -13.88
CA SER A 59 6.55 -2.19 -15.31
C SER A 59 6.90 -3.40 -16.18
N SER A 60 7.51 -4.44 -15.61
CA SER A 60 7.81 -5.71 -16.27
C SER A 60 6.55 -6.49 -16.69
N ARG A 61 5.43 -6.39 -15.95
CA ARG A 61 4.18 -7.12 -16.27
C ARG A 61 3.38 -6.52 -17.43
N LEU A 62 3.54 -5.22 -17.69
CA LEU A 62 2.90 -4.54 -18.82
C LEU A 62 3.42 -5.04 -20.18
N LEU A 63 4.70 -5.46 -20.25
CA LEU A 63 5.28 -6.00 -21.48
C LEU A 63 4.79 -7.41 -21.82
N LEU A 64 4.42 -8.20 -20.80
CA LEU A 64 3.87 -9.54 -21.03
C LEU A 64 2.42 -9.47 -21.51
N SER A 65 1.59 -8.56 -20.98
CA SER A 65 0.19 -8.46 -21.38
C SER A 65 0.00 -7.91 -22.80
N SER A 66 0.96 -7.14 -23.34
CA SER A 66 0.97 -6.69 -24.74
C SER A 66 1.43 -7.75 -25.74
N LEU A 67 2.09 -8.82 -25.28
CA LEU A 67 2.65 -9.87 -26.17
C LEU A 67 1.66 -11.02 -26.45
N VAL A 68 0.53 -11.08 -25.73
CA VAL A 68 -0.49 -12.13 -25.87
C VAL A 68 -1.78 -11.61 -26.51
N ARG A 69 -1.73 -10.45 -27.19
CA ARG A 69 -2.82 -9.95 -28.05
C ARG A 69 -2.51 -10.15 -29.52
#